data_AF-A0A0F9CZ28-F1
#
_entry.id   AF-A0A0F9CZ28-F1
#
_cell.length_a   1.000
_cell.length_b   1.000
_cell.length_c   1.000
_cell.angle_alpha   90.00
_cell.angle_beta   90.00
_cell.angle_gamma   90.00
#
_symmetry.space_group_name_H-M   'P 1'
#
loop_
_entity.id
_entity.type
_entity.pdbx_description
1 polymer ?
#
loop_
_entity_poly.entity_id
_entity_poly.type
_entity_poly.pdbx_seq_one_letter_code
_entity_poly.pdbx_strand_id
1 'polypeptide(L)' 'MNPDTGHLVDLEKVDLEKWYKTLEEAGYIPIPLDLQMAAQKKLAGKPEAFVSRNSGGKLSNFARKQRHLRAMQRK' A
#
# COMPACT_ATOMS: atom_id res chain seq x y z
N MET A 1 1.78 1.89 -0.40
CA MET A 1 0.43 1.27 -0.40
C MET A 1 -0.48 2.00 0.56
N ASN A 2 -1.75 2.23 0.21
CA ASN A 2 -2.77 2.71 1.14
C ASN A 2 -3.48 1.52 1.81
N PRO A 3 -3.39 1.36 3.14
CA PRO A 3 -4.02 0.24 3.87
C PRO A 3 -5.54 0.27 3.84
N ASP A 4 -6.17 1.44 3.74
CA ASP A 4 -7.62 1.60 3.82
C ASP A 4 -8.31 1.24 2.51
N THR A 5 -7.68 1.60 1.38
CA THR A 5 -8.20 1.30 0.04
C THR A 5 -7.63 0.01 -0.56
N GLY A 6 -6.46 -0.43 -0.10
CA GLY A 6 -5.71 -1.51 -0.72
C GLY A 6 -4.94 -1.08 -1.98
N HIS A 7 -4.86 0.22 -2.26
CA HIS A 7 -4.18 0.74 -3.44
C HIS A 7 -2.66 0.63 -3.30
N LEU A 8 -2.02 0.03 -4.29
CA LEU A 8 -0.57 -0.16 -4.38
C LEU A 8 -0.05 0.63 -5.58
N VAL A 9 1.03 1.37 -5.36
CA VAL A 9 1.64 2.27 -6.35
C VAL A 9 3.12 1.99 -6.39
N ASP A 10 3.68 1.99 -7.60
CA ASP A 10 5.11 1.93 -7.88
C ASP A 10 5.67 3.35 -8.02
N LEU A 11 6.49 3.79 -7.06
CA LEU A 11 7.03 5.15 -7.04
C LEU A 11 7.97 5.43 -8.22
N GLU A 12 8.63 4.41 -8.76
CA GLU A 12 9.57 4.59 -9.87
C GLU A 12 8.86 4.84 -11.21
N LYS A 13 7.56 4.50 -11.29
CA LYS A 13 6.78 4.54 -12.53
C LYS A 13 5.68 5.59 -12.52
N VAL A 14 5.45 6.27 -11.39
CA VAL A 14 4.50 7.37 -11.32
C VAL A 14 5.18 8.71 -11.42
N ASP A 15 4.41 9.69 -11.88
CA ASP A 15 4.81 11.10 -11.88
C ASP A 15 4.92 11.60 -10.43
N LEU A 16 6.15 11.68 -9.93
CA LEU A 16 6.46 12.01 -8.55
C LEU A 16 5.95 13.41 -8.15
N GLU A 17 5.90 14.39 -9.06
CA GLU A 17 5.42 15.75 -8.76
C GLU A 17 3.92 15.78 -8.42
N LYS A 18 3.12 14.90 -9.06
CA LYS A 18 1.70 14.74 -8.74
C LYS A 18 1.44 13.91 -7.48
N TRP A 19 2.33 12.99 -7.16
CA TRP A 19 2.08 11.96 -6.15
C TRP A 19 2.69 12.27 -4.78
N TYR A 20 3.81 12.98 -4.66
CA TYR A 20 4.44 13.19 -3.35
C TYR A 20 3.55 13.93 -2.35
N LYS A 21 2.86 14.98 -2.79
CA LYS A 21 1.96 15.75 -1.93
C LYS A 21 0.73 14.94 -1.50
N THR A 22 0.28 14.02 -2.36
CA THR A 22 -0.89 13.18 -2.12
C THR A 22 -0.58 11.91 -1.33
N LEU A 23 0.66 11.40 -1.28
CA LEU A 23 0.93 10.12 -0.63
C LEU A 23 0.81 10.17 0.91
N GLU A 24 1.37 11.18 1.57
CA GLU A 24 1.22 11.34 3.03
C GLU A 24 -0.21 11.75 3.40
N GLU A 25 -0.79 12.73 2.70
CA GLU A 25 -2.16 13.20 2.94
C GLU A 25 -3.20 12.10 2.67
N ALA A 26 -2.97 11.25 1.67
CA ALA A 26 -3.86 10.13 1.35
C ALA A 26 -3.55 8.85 2.11
N GLY A 27 -2.68 8.88 3.12
CA GLY A 27 -2.47 7.77 4.05
C GLY A 27 -1.72 6.56 3.48
N TYR A 28 -0.89 6.76 2.45
CA TYR A 28 0.01 5.72 1.95
C TYR A 28 1.14 5.46 2.93
N ILE A 29 1.55 4.20 3.01
CA ILE A 29 2.68 3.74 3.80
C ILE A 29 3.63 2.92 2.93
N PRO A 30 4.94 2.92 3.23
CA PRO A 30 5.90 2.06 2.55
C PRO A 30 5.57 0.59 2.78
N ILE A 31 5.86 -0.24 1.78
CA ILE A 31 5.79 -1.70 1.91
C ILE A 31 7.11 -2.18 2.54
N PRO A 32 7.06 -2.95 3.65
CA PRO A 32 8.24 -3.58 4.24
C PRO A 32 9.02 -4.44 3.24
N LEU A 33 10.34 -4.55 3.44
CA LEU A 33 11.26 -5.23 2.53
C LEU A 33 10.83 -6.68 2.22
N ASP A 34 10.41 -7.42 3.24
CA ASP A 34 9.93 -8.81 3.14
C ASP A 34 8.66 -8.96 2.27
N LEU A 35 7.95 -7.86 2.03
CA LEU A 35 6.73 -7.81 1.23
C LEU A 35 6.93 -7.18 -0.15
N GLN A 36 8.12 -6.65 -0.46
CA GLN A 36 8.38 -5.98 -1.74
C GLN A 36 8.22 -6.92 -2.94
N MET A 37 8.71 -8.16 -2.85
CA MET A 37 8.50 -9.15 -3.92
C MET A 37 7.01 -9.41 -4.19
N ALA A 38 6.19 -9.46 -3.14
CA ALA A 38 4.75 -9.65 -3.29
C ALA A 38 4.09 -8.42 -3.93
N ALA A 39 4.55 -7.21 -3.57
CA ALA A 39 4.11 -5.96 -4.18
C ALA A 39 4.48 -5.89 -5.67
N GLN A 40 5.74 -6.16 -6.04
CA GLN A 40 6.18 -6.20 -7.43
C GLN A 40 5.38 -7.21 -8.26
N LYS A 41 5.18 -8.43 -7.74
CA LYS A 41 4.35 -9.44 -8.41
C LYS A 41 2.92 -8.97 -8.62
N LYS A 42 2.37 -8.23 -7.65
CA LYS A 42 1.01 -7.68 -7.73
C LYS A 42 0.88 -6.54 -8.73
N LEU A 43 1.90 -5.68 -8.82
CA LEU A 43 2.00 -4.61 -9.80
C LEU A 43 2.17 -5.17 -11.22
N ALA A 44 2.88 -6.29 -11.37
CA ALA A 44 3.11 -6.94 -12.66
C ALA A 44 3.61 -5.95 -13.73
N GLY A 45 4.51 -5.05 -13.34
CA GLY A 45 5.08 -4.02 -14.21
C GLY A 45 4.23 -2.76 -14.41
N LYS A 46 3.01 -2.70 -13.88
CA LYS A 46 2.11 -1.53 -13.96
C LYS A 46 2.48 -0.48 -12.91
N PRO A 47 2.17 0.81 -13.16
CA PRO A 47 2.39 1.88 -12.18
C PRO A 47 1.53 1.72 -10.92
N GLU A 48 0.36 1.09 -11.04
CA GLU A 48 -0.57 0.91 -9.92
C GLU A 48 -1.34 -0.41 -10.00
N ALA A 49 -1.80 -0.87 -8.83
CA ALA A 49 -2.63 -2.06 -8.70
C ALA A 49 -3.47 -2.04 -7.41
N PHE A 50 -4.59 -2.77 -7.41
CA PHE A 50 -5.42 -2.92 -6.21
C PHE A 50 -5.27 -4.29 -5.55
N VAL A 51 -4.99 -4.26 -4.25
CA VAL A 51 -4.95 -5.42 -3.37
C VAL A 51 -6.34 -5.60 -2.74
N SER A 52 -6.91 -6.81 -2.87
CA SER A 52 -8.19 -7.12 -2.22
C SER A 52 -8.05 -7.00 -0.70
N ARG A 53 -8.98 -6.28 -0.06
CA ARG A 53 -9.00 -6.07 1.40
C ARG A 53 -9.42 -7.33 2.19
N ASN A 54 -10.08 -8.27 1.52
CA ASN A 54 -10.68 -9.46 2.13
C ASN A 54 -9.91 -10.74 1.82
N SER A 55 -8.83 -10.68 1.04
CA SER A 55 -8.01 -11.87 0.79
C SER A 55 -7.08 -12.18 1.97
N GLY A 56 -6.65 -13.44 2.05
CA GLY A 56 -5.65 -13.92 3.02
C GLY A 56 -4.19 -13.69 2.59
N GLY A 57 -3.95 -12.94 1.51
CA GLY A 57 -2.62 -12.71 0.96
C GLY A 57 -1.74 -11.83 1.86
N LYS A 58 -0.42 -11.92 1.67
CA LYS A 58 0.58 -11.19 2.48
C LYS A 58 0.33 -9.67 2.53
N LEU A 59 0.08 -9.03 1.39
CA LEU A 59 -0.20 -7.58 1.31
C LEU A 59 -1.53 -7.19 1.99
N SER A 60 -2.54 -8.06 1.90
CA SER A 60 -3.85 -7.83 2.53
C SER A 60 -3.77 -7.96 4.05
N ASN A 61 -3.00 -8.93 4.54
CA ASN A 61 -2.72 -9.08 5.97
C ASN A 61 -1.90 -7.90 6.49
N PHE A 62 -0.92 -7.41 5.74
CA PHE A 62 -0.17 -6.20 6.07
C PHE A 62 -1.09 -4.98 6.19
N ALA A 63 -1.94 -4.73 5.19
CA ALA A 63 -2.91 -3.64 5.26
C ALA A 63 -3.85 -3.77 6.46
N ARG A 64 -4.33 -4.97 6.77
CA ARG A 64 -5.17 -5.23 7.95
C ARG A 64 -4.44 -4.88 9.25
N LYS A 65 -3.18 -5.32 9.40
CA LYS A 65 -2.35 -5.01 10.58
C LYS A 65 -2.19 -3.50 10.75
N GLN A 66 -1.95 -2.77 9.67
CA GLN A 66 -1.75 -1.32 9.70
C GLN A 66 -3.03 -0.57 10.09
N ARG A 67 -4.20 -0.99 9.57
CA ARG A 67 -5.50 -0.45 10.03
C ARG A 67 -5.73 -0.68 11.51
N HIS A 68 -5.37 -1.87 12.01
CA HIS A 68 -5.52 -2.21 13.42
C HIS A 68 -4.62 -1.36 14.33
N LEU A 69 -3.35 -1.17 13.95
CA LEU A 69 -2.42 -0.31 14.69
C LEU A 69 -2.91 1.16 14.74
N ARG A 70 -3.39 1.69 13.61
CA ARG A 70 -3.98 3.04 13.55
C ARG A 70 -5.21 3.17 14.46
N ALA A 71 -6.05 2.13 14.53
CA ALA A 71 -7.22 2.12 15.40
C ALA A 71 -6.85 2.10 16.90
N MET A 72 -5.76 1.41 17.26
CA MET A 72 -5.26 1.42 18.65
C MET A 72 -4.69 2.78 19.06
N GLN A 73 -3.97 3.46 18.17
CA GLN A 73 -3.37 4.77 18.46
C GLN A 73 -4.38 5.91 18.61
N ARG A 74 -5.65 5.68 18.21
CA ARG A 74 -6.75 6.64 18.32
C ARG A 74 -7.56 6.50 19.62
N LYS A 75 -7.25 5.49 20.45
CA LYS A 75 -7.83 5.29 21.78
C LYS A 75 -6.91 5.85 22.84
#